data_AF-A0AAW0L914-F1
#
_entry.id   AF-A0AAW0L914-F1
#
_cell.length_a   1.000
_cell.length_b   1.000
_cell.length_c   1.000
_cell.angle_alpha   90.00
_cell.angle_beta   90.00
_cell.angle_gamma   90.00
#
_symmetry.space_group_name_H-M   'P 1'
#
loop_
_entity.id
_entity.type
_entity.pdbx_description
1 polymer ?
#
loop_
_entity_poly.entity_id
_entity_poly.type
_entity_poly.pdbx_seq_one_letter_code
_entity_poly.pdbx_strand_id
1 'polypeptide(L)'
;MNNDPKPANEFVILWHGEAYWTGGFSNEKGYQSWPTNGFILPDQRCAYYSFVKITNENETYFNYSTRRGATFPSPSTLSPASNEGCVKQTLPECRRHDYTFIENSAYIVDGDVFEFNESDNLTRVDCQNRCLNNCSCVAYSSSKQDDIGCKI
;
A
#
# COMPACT_ATOMS: atom_id res chain seq x y z
N MET A 1 -40.23 4.00 4.50
CA MET A 1 -38.95 4.72 4.46
C MET A 1 -37.86 3.67 4.28
N ASN A 2 -37.32 3.54 3.07
CA ASN A 2 -36.20 2.62 2.80
C ASN A 2 -34.95 3.17 3.49
N ASN A 3 -34.51 2.48 4.54
CA ASN A 3 -33.17 2.66 5.10
C ASN A 3 -32.27 1.60 4.48
N ASP A 4 -32.05 1.69 3.16
CA ASP A 4 -30.97 0.93 2.55
C ASP A 4 -29.68 1.36 3.25
N PRO A 5 -28.92 0.42 3.86
CA PRO A 5 -27.67 0.77 4.52
C PRO A 5 -26.76 1.33 3.45
N LYS A 6 -26.57 2.66 3.48
CA LYS A 6 -25.70 3.38 2.56
C LYS A 6 -24.37 2.61 2.52
N PRO A 7 -23.92 2.14 1.36
CA PRO A 7 -22.68 1.37 1.31
C PRO A 7 -21.54 2.19 1.91
N ALA A 8 -20.65 1.54 2.66
CA ALA A 8 -19.38 2.14 3.01
C ALA A 8 -18.65 2.49 1.70
N ASN A 9 -18.42 3.78 1.49
CA ASN A 9 -17.83 4.33 0.25
C ASN A 9 -16.33 4.58 0.41
N GLU A 10 -15.77 4.28 1.57
CA GLU A 10 -14.38 4.49 1.97
C GLU A 10 -13.80 3.17 2.46
N PHE A 11 -12.56 2.91 2.06
CA PHE A 11 -11.82 1.69 2.31
C PHE A 11 -10.40 2.04 2.73
N VAL A 12 -9.89 1.22 3.64
CA VAL A 12 -8.50 1.29 4.10
C VAL A 12 -7.89 -0.08 3.88
N ILE A 13 -6.78 -0.12 3.14
CA ILE A 13 -5.94 -1.31 3.05
C ILE A 13 -4.95 -1.22 4.21
N LEU A 14 -4.96 -2.24 5.06
CA LEU A 14 -4.03 -2.37 6.17
C LEU A 14 -2.83 -3.21 5.77
N TRP A 15 -1.65 -2.80 6.22
CA TRP A 15 -0.40 -3.53 6.07
C TRP A 15 0.26 -3.61 7.44
N HIS A 16 0.45 -4.83 7.96
CA HIS A 16 0.88 -5.06 9.35
C HIS A 16 0.04 -4.30 10.41
N GLY A 17 -1.26 -4.13 10.15
CA GLY A 17 -2.18 -3.43 11.04
C GLY A 17 -2.19 -1.89 10.91
N GLU A 18 -1.26 -1.31 10.15
CA GLU A 18 -1.21 0.13 9.87
C GLU A 18 -1.90 0.47 8.54
N ALA A 19 -2.43 1.69 8.43
CA ALA A 19 -3.05 2.16 7.19
C ALA A 19 -1.99 2.33 6.09
N TYR A 20 -2.11 1.57 5.01
CA TYR A 20 -1.19 1.59 3.87
C TYR A 20 -1.74 2.40 2.71
N TRP A 21 -3.03 2.24 2.44
CA TRP A 21 -3.74 2.97 1.41
C TRP A 21 -5.13 3.31 1.90
N THR A 22 -5.56 4.54 1.61
CA THR A 22 -6.93 4.99 1.87
C THR A 22 -7.56 5.43 0.56
N GLY A 23 -8.80 5.04 0.34
CA GLY A 23 -9.50 5.41 -0.88
C GLY A 23 -10.93 4.92 -0.91
N GLY A 24 -11.55 4.99 -2.09
CA GLY A 24 -12.92 4.54 -2.27
C GLY A 24 -13.60 5.27 -3.41
N PHE A 25 -14.91 5.38 -3.34
CA PHE A 25 -15.76 6.01 -4.37
C PHE A 25 -16.62 7.14 -3.77
N SER A 26 -16.16 7.72 -2.66
CA SER A 26 -16.77 8.92 -2.10
C SER A 26 -16.41 10.15 -2.93
N ASN A 27 -17.41 10.77 -3.56
CA ASN A 27 -17.27 12.04 -4.28
C ASN A 27 -16.86 13.18 -3.34
N GLU A 28 -17.25 13.12 -2.06
CA GLU A 28 -16.94 14.15 -1.06
C GLU A 28 -15.45 14.20 -0.72
N LYS A 29 -14.76 13.06 -0.79
CA LYS A 29 -13.32 12.93 -0.49
C LYS A 29 -12.44 13.04 -1.75
N GLY A 30 -13.04 13.12 -2.93
CA GLY A 30 -12.33 13.27 -4.21
C GLY A 30 -11.60 12.02 -4.71
N TYR A 31 -11.93 10.83 -4.21
CA TYR A 31 -11.15 9.60 -4.50
C TYR A 31 -11.10 9.22 -5.99
N GLN A 32 -12.23 9.26 -6.70
CA GLN A 32 -12.36 9.26 -8.17
C GLN A 32 -13.83 9.05 -8.57
N SER A 33 -14.25 9.58 -9.72
CA SER A 33 -15.61 9.40 -10.25
C SER A 33 -15.79 8.15 -11.10
N TRP A 34 -14.70 7.46 -11.47
CA TRP A 34 -14.70 6.25 -12.27
C TRP A 34 -13.73 5.22 -11.66
N PRO A 35 -14.11 3.93 -11.60
CA PRO A 35 -15.39 3.35 -12.02
C PRO A 35 -16.54 3.71 -11.06
N THR A 36 -17.78 3.71 -11.57
CA THR A 36 -18.97 3.93 -10.73
C THR A 36 -19.04 2.87 -9.63
N ASN A 37 -19.25 3.29 -8.38
CA ASN A 37 -19.27 2.41 -7.20
C ASN A 37 -17.99 1.57 -7.05
N GLY A 38 -16.84 2.15 -7.39
CA GLY A 38 -15.58 1.43 -7.37
C GLY A 38 -14.35 2.34 -7.34
N PHE A 39 -13.17 1.73 -7.30
CA PHE A 39 -11.91 2.43 -7.17
C PHE A 39 -10.84 1.78 -8.04
N ILE A 40 -9.76 2.53 -8.28
CA ILE A 40 -8.63 2.08 -9.09
C ILE A 40 -7.42 1.89 -8.19
N LEU A 41 -6.76 0.74 -8.32
CA LEU A 41 -5.43 0.53 -7.75
C LEU A 41 -4.39 0.57 -8.90
N PRO A 42 -3.50 1.58 -8.92
CA PRO A 42 -2.43 1.65 -9.90
C PRO A 42 -1.32 0.67 -9.56
N ASP A 43 -0.83 -0.05 -10.57
CA ASP A 43 0.34 -0.92 -10.51
C ASP A 43 1.62 -0.18 -10.94
N GLN A 44 2.77 -0.67 -10.48
CA GLN A 44 4.12 -0.19 -10.80
C GLN A 44 4.40 -0.22 -12.32
N ARG A 45 3.78 -1.14 -13.08
CA ARG A 45 3.94 -1.24 -14.55
C ARG A 45 3.00 -0.33 -15.33
N CYS A 46 2.44 0.70 -14.69
CA CYS A 46 1.39 1.57 -15.26
C CYS A 46 0.11 0.81 -15.66
N ALA A 47 -0.10 -0.40 -15.15
CA ALA A 47 -1.39 -1.07 -15.21
C ALA A 47 -2.30 -0.53 -14.10
N TYR A 48 -3.60 -0.76 -14.23
CA TYR A 48 -4.55 -0.38 -13.20
C TYR A 48 -5.61 -1.47 -13.06
N TYR A 49 -5.87 -1.82 -11.80
CA TYR A 49 -6.94 -2.71 -11.41
C TYR A 49 -8.16 -1.88 -11.08
N SER A 50 -9.23 -2.11 -11.81
CA SER A 50 -10.51 -1.46 -11.59
C SER A 50 -11.38 -2.38 -10.75
N PHE A 51 -11.61 -2.01 -9.49
CA PHE A 51 -12.51 -2.72 -8.60
C PHE A 51 -13.88 -2.06 -8.63
N VAL A 52 -14.93 -2.85 -8.78
CA VAL A 52 -16.32 -2.40 -8.77
C VAL A 52 -17.07 -3.21 -7.73
N LYS A 53 -17.77 -2.51 -6.83
CA LYS A 53 -18.64 -3.15 -5.85
C LYS A 53 -19.93 -3.61 -6.52
N ILE A 54 -20.27 -4.87 -6.35
CA ILE A 54 -21.55 -5.44 -6.75
C ILE A 54 -22.29 -5.85 -5.48
N THR A 55 -23.52 -5.36 -5.33
CA THR A 55 -24.39 -5.64 -4.19
C THR A 55 -25.79 -5.97 -4.72
N ASN A 56 -26.38 -7.02 -4.17
CA ASN A 56 -27.79 -7.36 -4.30
C ASN A 56 -28.35 -7.73 -2.91
N GLU A 57 -29.57 -8.26 -2.86
CA GLU A 57 -30.25 -8.62 -1.59
C GLU A 57 -29.56 -9.77 -0.82
N ASN A 58 -28.79 -10.61 -1.50
CA ASN A 58 -28.21 -11.84 -0.94
C ASN A 58 -26.69 -11.76 -0.75
N GLU A 59 -25.99 -10.93 -1.52
CA GLU A 59 -24.54 -10.87 -1.53
C GLU A 59 -23.99 -9.47 -1.82
N THR A 60 -22.78 -9.25 -1.34
CA THR A 60 -21.97 -8.09 -1.67
C THR A 60 -20.55 -8.56 -1.91
N TYR A 61 -20.03 -8.28 -3.10
CA TYR A 61 -18.69 -8.69 -3.51
C TYR A 61 -18.04 -7.63 -4.39
N PHE A 62 -16.74 -7.74 -4.60
CA PHE A 62 -16.01 -6.93 -5.56
C PHE A 62 -15.76 -7.74 -6.82
N ASN A 63 -16.07 -7.13 -7.96
CA ASN A 63 -15.56 -7.60 -9.24
C ASN A 63 -14.37 -6.74 -9.63
N TYR A 64 -13.39 -7.31 -10.34
CA TYR A 64 -12.23 -6.56 -10.80
C TYR A 64 -11.96 -6.79 -12.28
N SER A 65 -11.35 -5.80 -12.91
CA SER A 65 -10.90 -5.88 -14.31
C SER A 65 -9.56 -5.18 -14.49
N THR A 66 -8.87 -5.53 -15.57
CA THR A 66 -7.50 -5.09 -15.88
C THR A 66 -7.47 -4.61 -17.33
N ARG A 67 -6.89 -3.43 -17.59
CA ARG A 67 -6.93 -2.81 -18.93
C ARG A 67 -5.78 -3.19 -19.87
N ARG A 68 -4.84 -4.08 -19.49
CA ARG A 68 -3.66 -4.41 -20.34
C ARG A 68 -3.13 -5.83 -20.22
N GLY A 69 -3.99 -6.85 -20.25
CA GLY A 69 -3.53 -8.24 -20.15
C GLY A 69 -2.70 -8.52 -18.89
N ALA A 70 -2.80 -7.65 -17.88
CA ALA A 70 -2.20 -7.86 -16.59
C ALA A 70 -2.97 -9.01 -15.94
N THR A 71 -2.31 -10.13 -15.71
CA THR A 71 -2.85 -11.19 -14.87
C THR A 71 -2.78 -10.69 -13.43
N PHE A 72 -3.89 -10.80 -12.69
CA PHE A 72 -3.86 -10.54 -11.24
C PHE A 72 -2.69 -11.34 -10.64
N PRO A 73 -1.85 -10.75 -9.76
CA PRO A 73 -0.74 -11.48 -9.20
C PRO A 73 -1.29 -12.74 -8.55
N SER A 74 -0.94 -13.91 -9.09
CA SER A 74 -1.24 -15.17 -8.42
C SER A 74 -0.43 -15.18 -7.12
N PRO A 75 -0.87 -15.89 -6.07
CA PRO A 75 -0.09 -16.03 -4.84
C PRO A 75 1.35 -16.49 -5.10
N SER A 76 1.58 -17.19 -6.22
CA SER A 76 2.86 -17.72 -6.67
C SER A 76 3.76 -16.73 -7.44
N THR A 77 3.24 -15.57 -7.86
CA THR A 77 4.06 -14.49 -8.46
C THR A 77 4.42 -13.39 -7.47
N LEU A 78 4.12 -13.55 -6.19
CA LEU A 78 4.77 -12.82 -5.09
C LEU A 78 6.22 -13.32 -4.93
N SER A 79 6.97 -13.33 -6.04
CA SER A 79 8.41 -13.53 -5.97
C SER A 79 9.02 -12.21 -5.45
N PRO A 80 9.86 -12.25 -4.41
CA PRO A 80 10.49 -11.07 -3.83
C PRO A 80 11.48 -10.37 -4.77
N ALA A 81 11.63 -10.85 -6.01
CA ALA A 81 12.62 -10.38 -6.98
C ALA A 81 12.18 -9.20 -7.88
N SER A 82 10.98 -8.63 -7.69
CA SER A 82 10.66 -7.34 -8.34
C SER A 82 9.75 -6.48 -7.46
N ASN A 83 10.38 -5.70 -6.57
CA ASN A 83 9.88 -4.50 -5.91
C ASN A 83 8.37 -4.46 -5.60
N GLU A 84 8.05 -4.90 -4.38
CA GLU A 84 7.03 -4.34 -3.47
C GLU A 84 5.55 -4.42 -3.92
N GLY A 85 4.63 -4.41 -2.95
CA GLY A 85 3.20 -4.58 -3.19
C GLY A 85 2.65 -3.68 -4.31
N CYS A 86 1.72 -4.21 -5.12
CA CYS A 86 1.21 -3.56 -6.33
C CYS A 86 0.41 -2.27 -6.08
N VAL A 87 0.28 -1.81 -4.84
CA VAL A 87 -0.53 -0.64 -4.46
C VAL A 87 0.40 0.47 -3.98
N LYS A 88 0.26 1.67 -4.53
CA LYS A 88 1.02 2.83 -4.07
C LYS A 88 0.52 3.28 -2.70
N GLN A 89 1.42 3.36 -1.72
CA GLN A 89 1.13 3.87 -0.37
C GLN A 89 0.59 5.31 -0.41
N THR A 90 -0.37 5.61 0.47
CA THR A 90 -0.76 7.00 0.76
C THR A 90 0.29 7.63 1.66
N LEU A 91 0.99 8.65 1.17
CA LEU A 91 2.08 9.29 1.90
C LEU A 91 1.56 10.41 2.82
N PRO A 92 2.18 10.61 4.01
CA PRO A 92 1.84 11.74 4.89
C PRO A 92 2.26 13.08 4.27
N GLU A 93 1.68 14.19 4.75
CA GLU A 93 1.92 15.55 4.18
C GLU A 93 3.40 15.96 4.17
N CYS A 94 4.20 15.44 5.12
CA CYS A 94 5.64 15.69 5.20
C CYS A 94 6.46 14.97 4.11
N ARG A 95 5.82 14.15 3.28
CA ARG A 95 6.45 13.41 2.18
C ARG A 95 5.89 13.88 0.85
N ARG A 96 6.78 13.98 -0.13
CA ARG A 96 6.36 14.28 -1.50
C ARG A 96 5.72 13.05 -2.14
N HIS A 97 4.67 13.26 -2.93
CA HIS A 97 3.96 12.20 -3.66
C HIS A 97 4.85 11.43 -4.65
N ASP A 98 5.95 12.03 -5.10
CA ASP A 98 6.94 11.48 -6.01
C ASP A 98 8.25 11.06 -5.31
N TYR A 99 8.24 10.96 -3.97
CA TYR A 99 9.43 10.58 -3.21
C TYR A 99 9.83 9.12 -3.49
N THR A 100 11.11 8.92 -3.76
CA THR A 100 11.70 7.60 -4.00
C THR A 100 13.02 7.48 -3.25
N PHE A 101 13.24 6.34 -2.59
CA PHE A 101 14.56 6.02 -2.05
C PHE A 101 15.51 5.60 -3.16
N ILE A 102 16.76 6.02 -3.04
CA ILE A 102 17.85 5.57 -3.90
C ILE A 102 18.66 4.56 -3.09
N GLU A 103 18.83 3.36 -3.64
CA GLU A 103 19.65 2.34 -3.02
C GLU A 103 21.13 2.74 -3.09
N ASN A 104 21.73 2.92 -1.92
CA ASN A 104 23.14 3.27 -1.77
C ASN A 104 23.82 2.22 -0.89
N SER A 105 25.03 1.80 -1.27
CA SER A 105 25.90 1.00 -0.41
C SER A 105 26.55 1.89 0.65
N ALA A 106 25.76 2.34 1.63
CA ALA A 106 26.20 3.14 2.76
C ALA A 106 25.76 2.48 4.07
N TYR A 107 26.44 2.82 5.18
CA TYR A 107 26.01 2.45 6.52
C TYR A 107 25.35 3.65 7.16
N ILE A 108 24.23 3.42 7.85
CA ILE A 108 23.65 4.43 8.74
C ILE A 108 24.66 4.61 9.88
N VAL A 109 25.28 5.78 9.97
CA VAL A 109 26.26 6.09 11.01
C VAL A 109 25.50 6.37 12.31
N ASP A 110 25.87 5.68 13.39
CA ASP A 110 25.23 5.76 14.71
C ASP A 110 24.86 7.20 15.10
N GLY A 111 23.56 7.41 15.30
CA GLY A 111 22.85 8.66 15.61
C GLY A 111 21.46 8.33 16.15
N ASP A 112 20.44 9.17 15.88
CA ASP A 112 19.02 8.93 16.23
C ASP A 112 18.41 7.78 15.40
N VAL A 113 18.99 6.58 15.49
CA VAL A 113 18.57 5.38 14.78
C VAL A 113 17.52 4.67 15.60
N PHE A 114 16.35 4.43 15.02
CA PHE A 114 15.31 3.62 15.64
C PHE A 114 15.44 2.18 15.15
N GLU A 115 15.83 1.28 16.05
CA GLU A 115 15.84 -0.16 15.77
C GLU A 115 14.49 -0.78 16.11
N PHE A 116 13.83 -1.31 15.08
CA PHE A 116 12.59 -2.07 15.21
C PHE A 116 12.93 -3.56 15.21
N ASN A 117 13.12 -4.11 16.41
CA ASN A 117 13.27 -5.55 16.66
C ASN A 117 11.91 -6.20 16.98
N GLU A 118 10.86 -5.80 16.25
CA GLU A 118 9.55 -6.44 16.44
C GLU A 118 9.55 -7.81 15.76
N SER A 119 9.01 -8.79 16.49
CA SER A 119 8.94 -10.24 16.28
C SER A 119 8.42 -10.74 14.91
N ASP A 120 8.20 -9.87 13.94
CA ASP A 120 7.67 -10.25 12.64
C ASP A 120 8.80 -10.25 11.62
N ASN A 121 8.76 -11.17 10.67
CA ASN A 121 9.69 -11.25 9.55
C ASN A 121 9.56 -10.01 8.64
N LEU A 122 10.01 -8.84 9.12
CA LEU A 122 9.94 -7.57 8.41
C LEU A 122 10.86 -7.63 7.21
N THR A 123 10.25 -7.59 6.04
CA THR A 123 10.92 -7.48 4.75
C THR A 123 11.49 -6.08 4.55
N ARG A 124 12.37 -5.93 3.54
CA ARG A 124 12.84 -4.61 3.08
C ARG A 124 11.70 -3.62 2.81
N VAL A 125 10.57 -4.12 2.30
CA VAL A 125 9.36 -3.34 1.99
C VAL A 125 8.73 -2.78 3.25
N ASP A 126 8.72 -3.57 4.32
CA ASP A 126 8.20 -3.15 5.61
C ASP A 126 9.03 -2.01 6.19
N CYS A 127 10.36 -2.10 6.09
CA CYS A 127 11.27 -1.04 6.52
C CYS A 127 11.05 0.25 5.73
N GLN A 128 10.89 0.12 4.41
CA GLN A 128 10.62 1.26 3.53
C GLN A 128 9.30 1.94 3.91
N ASN A 129 8.23 1.17 4.07
CA ASN A 129 6.90 1.68 4.42
C ASN A 129 6.90 2.41 5.76
N ARG A 130 7.58 1.84 6.78
CA ARG A 130 7.75 2.47 8.10
C ARG A 130 8.48 3.81 7.97
N CYS A 131 9.56 3.87 7.19
CA CYS A 131 10.28 5.11 6.95
C CYS A 131 9.44 6.15 6.20
N LEU A 132 8.65 5.74 5.20
CA LEU A 132 7.74 6.65 4.48
C LEU A 132 6.70 7.29 5.40
N ASN A 133 6.18 6.53 6.38
CA ASN A 133 5.21 7.03 7.36
C ASN A 133 5.84 7.87 8.49
N ASN A 134 7.15 7.81 8.70
CA ASN A 134 7.83 8.61 9.72
C ASN A 134 8.49 9.86 9.10
N CYS A 135 7.96 11.05 9.39
CA CYS A 135 8.46 12.31 8.83
C CYS A 135 9.93 12.63 9.15
N SER A 136 10.45 12.12 10.26
CA SER A 136 11.85 12.31 10.67
C SER A 136 12.80 11.34 9.98
N CYS A 137 12.28 10.26 9.37
CA CYS A 137 13.10 9.28 8.70
C CYS A 137 13.71 9.85 7.41
N VAL A 138 14.94 9.50 7.10
CA VAL A 138 15.61 9.89 5.85
C VAL A 138 16.27 8.72 5.11
N ALA A 139 16.44 7.58 5.79
CA ALA A 139 17.01 6.36 5.25
C ALA A 139 16.47 5.14 6.03
N TYR A 140 16.52 3.96 5.43
CA TYR A 140 16.20 2.70 6.11
C TYR A 140 17.22 1.62 5.72
N SER A 141 17.40 0.61 6.56
CA SER A 141 18.21 -0.57 6.27
C SER A 141 17.66 -1.81 6.99
N SER A 142 17.95 -3.00 6.47
CA SER A 142 17.68 -4.24 7.21
C SER A 142 18.68 -4.41 8.36
N SER A 143 18.23 -4.85 9.53
CA SER A 143 19.14 -5.15 10.65
C SER A 143 19.94 -6.40 10.35
N LYS A 144 21.27 -6.26 10.31
CA LYS A 144 22.17 -7.36 9.96
C LYS A 144 22.45 -8.27 11.15
N GLN A 145 21.75 -9.39 11.18
CA GLN A 145 22.39 -10.71 11.25
C GLN A 145 21.56 -11.75 10.47
N ASP A 146 20.23 -11.57 10.38
CA ASP A 146 19.30 -12.55 9.79
C ASP A 146 18.27 -11.96 8.78
N ASP A 147 18.41 -10.69 8.35
CA ASP A 147 17.37 -9.96 7.57
C ASP A 147 16.01 -9.85 8.30
N ILE A 148 16.02 -9.98 9.62
CA ILE A 148 14.85 -9.83 10.49
C ILE A 148 15.00 -8.50 11.23
N GLY A 149 14.17 -7.53 10.86
CA GLY A 149 14.07 -6.21 11.50
C GLY A 149 14.57 -5.04 10.63
N CYS A 150 14.30 -3.82 11.12
CA CYS A 150 14.54 -2.58 10.39
C CYS A 150 15.29 -1.55 11.26
N LYS A 151 16.22 -0.83 10.64
CA LYS A 151 16.77 0.42 11.17
C LYS A 151 16.30 1.58 10.31
N ILE A 152 15.77 2.63 10.91
CA ILE A 152 15.35 3.87 10.23
C ILE A 152 15.85 5.11 10.96
#